data_AF-A0A5E5Q522-F1
#
_entry.id   AF-A0A5E5Q522-F1
#
_cell.length_a   1.000
_cell.length_b   1.000
_cell.length_c   1.000
_cell.angle_alpha   90.00
_cell.angle_beta   90.00
_cell.angle_gamma   90.00
#
_symmetry.space_group_name_H-M   'P 1'
#
loop_
_entity.id
_entity.type
_entity.pdbx_description
1 polymer ?
#
loop_
_entity_poly.entity_id
_entity_poly.type
_entity_poly.pdbx_seq_one_letter_code
_entity_poly.pdbx_strand_id
1 'polypeptide(L)'
;MIKLILITLLSLFLNACSFSNYMPSIPTLSLITPYKADINQGSVLSRLSINQLKIGMSKKQVQEIIGAPSVIDPFHNNQWDYINHSTMGSGEVIRYRLTLKFEGLKLVNINTDGISSLPKLTDKQKMLQNARIAEEKAKILEEERIAKEEAKTKELEEKARILEEKRIAEEKAKHIAQEKIKAKELEEKNKP
;
A
#
# COMPACT_ATOMS: atom_id res chain seq x y z
N MET A 1 -46.00 70.62 -28.00
CA MET A 1 -45.26 70.43 -26.73
C MET A 1 -45.28 68.99 -26.24
N ILE A 2 -46.45 68.34 -26.12
CA ILE A 2 -46.58 66.93 -25.66
C ILE A 2 -45.75 65.91 -26.48
N LYS A 3 -45.70 66.05 -27.82
CA LYS A 3 -44.89 65.15 -28.69
C LYS A 3 -43.38 65.27 -28.45
N LEU A 4 -42.86 66.47 -28.16
CA LEU A 4 -41.43 66.63 -27.83
C LEU A 4 -41.10 66.02 -26.47
N ILE A 5 -41.99 66.18 -25.48
CA ILE A 5 -41.83 65.58 -24.14
C ILE A 5 -41.80 64.05 -24.22
N LEU A 6 -42.65 63.46 -25.06
CA LEU A 6 -42.71 62.01 -25.26
C LEU A 6 -41.42 61.46 -25.90
N ILE A 7 -40.85 62.18 -26.86
CA ILE A 7 -39.61 61.78 -27.54
C ILE A 7 -38.40 61.89 -26.58
N THR A 8 -38.34 62.94 -25.76
CA THR A 8 -37.28 63.08 -24.75
C THR A 8 -37.38 62.02 -23.66
N LEU A 9 -38.59 61.66 -23.22
CA LEU A 9 -38.80 60.60 -22.22
C LEU A 9 -38.43 59.21 -22.76
N LEU A 10 -38.71 58.94 -24.04
CA LEU A 10 -38.38 57.66 -24.68
C LEU A 10 -36.87 57.47 -24.87
N SER A 11 -36.11 58.55 -25.12
CA SER A 11 -34.64 58.48 -25.24
C SER A 11 -33.91 58.13 -23.94
N LEU A 12 -34.52 58.36 -22.76
CA LEU A 12 -33.95 57.98 -21.47
C LEU A 12 -34.02 56.46 -21.23
N PHE A 13 -34.95 55.75 -21.85
CA PHE A 13 -35.10 54.29 -21.70
C PHE A 13 -34.21 53.47 -22.65
N LEU A 14 -33.67 54.06 -23.73
CA LEU A 14 -32.79 53.34 -24.67
C LEU A 14 -31.36 53.08 -24.12
N ASN A 15 -30.95 53.75 -23.05
CA ASN A 15 -29.63 53.53 -22.43
C ASN A 15 -29.61 52.40 -21.39
N ALA A 16 -30.75 51.75 -21.10
CA ALA A 16 -30.83 50.69 -20.09
C ALA A 16 -30.18 49.36 -20.53
N CYS A 17 -29.98 49.14 -21.83
CA CYS A 17 -29.37 47.90 -22.36
C CYS A 17 -27.87 48.01 -22.68
N SER A 18 -27.24 49.16 -22.45
CA SER A 18 -25.78 49.24 -22.48
C SER A 18 -25.21 48.82 -21.13
N PHE A 19 -25.38 47.54 -20.77
CA PHE A 19 -24.54 46.87 -19.77
C PHE A 19 -23.16 46.65 -20.39
N SER A 20 -22.52 47.76 -20.75
CA SER A 20 -21.14 47.83 -21.18
C SER A 20 -20.29 47.40 -19.99
N ASN A 21 -19.23 46.65 -20.27
CA ASN A 21 -18.28 46.03 -19.33
C ASN A 21 -17.48 47.00 -18.46
N TYR A 22 -18.03 48.18 -18.15
CA TYR A 22 -17.49 49.18 -17.24
C TYR A 22 -18.18 49.04 -15.88
N MET A 23 -17.85 47.96 -15.17
CA MET A 23 -18.03 47.93 -13.72
C MET A 23 -16.85 48.71 -13.13
N PRO A 24 -17.00 49.97 -12.70
CA PRO A 24 -15.97 50.59 -11.89
C PRO A 24 -15.88 49.76 -10.61
N SER A 25 -14.67 49.41 -10.19
CA SER A 25 -14.40 48.70 -8.95
C SER A 25 -15.08 49.41 -7.78
N ILE A 26 -16.29 48.99 -7.43
CA ILE A 26 -16.99 49.50 -6.25
C ILE A 26 -16.19 49.02 -5.04
N PRO A 27 -15.61 49.91 -4.23
CA PRO A 27 -14.70 49.52 -3.14
C PRO A 27 -15.43 48.91 -1.93
N THR A 28 -16.72 48.56 -2.05
CA THR A 28 -17.56 48.11 -0.92
C THR A 28 -17.91 46.62 -0.94
N LEU A 29 -17.69 45.89 -2.05
CA LEU A 29 -17.82 44.43 -2.07
C LEU A 29 -16.49 43.68 -1.84
N SER A 30 -15.36 44.40 -1.81
CA SER A 30 -14.06 43.79 -1.48
C SER A 30 -13.97 43.24 -0.04
N LEU A 31 -14.95 43.57 0.82
CA LEU A 31 -15.05 43.07 2.19
C LEU A 31 -15.74 41.69 2.28
N ILE A 32 -16.41 41.23 1.21
CA ILE A 32 -17.15 39.96 1.20
C ILE A 32 -16.50 39.04 0.18
N THR A 33 -15.59 38.18 0.62
CA THR A 33 -15.10 37.05 -0.18
C THR A 33 -16.18 35.97 -0.22
N PRO A 34 -16.83 35.69 -1.37
CA PRO A 34 -17.83 34.64 -1.43
C PRO A 34 -17.23 33.29 -1.09
N TYR A 35 -18.02 32.42 -0.45
CA TYR A 35 -17.61 31.04 -0.17
C TYR A 35 -17.29 30.31 -1.48
N LYS A 36 -16.13 29.64 -1.52
CA LYS A 36 -15.74 28.74 -2.59
C LYS A 36 -15.76 27.32 -2.05
N ALA A 37 -16.53 26.45 -2.68
CA ALA A 37 -16.57 25.04 -2.34
C ALA A 37 -15.31 24.31 -2.84
N ASP A 38 -14.95 23.22 -2.17
CA ASP A 38 -13.89 22.33 -2.63
C ASP A 38 -14.37 21.55 -3.87
N ILE A 39 -13.56 21.56 -4.92
CA ILE A 39 -13.82 20.81 -6.15
C ILE A 39 -12.84 19.64 -6.18
N ASN A 40 -13.37 18.44 -5.99
CA ASN A 40 -12.59 17.21 -6.03
C ASN A 40 -12.73 16.49 -7.37
N GLN A 41 -11.61 16.25 -8.07
CA GLN A 41 -11.61 15.52 -9.35
C GLN A 41 -10.61 14.36 -9.33
N GLY A 42 -11.10 13.16 -9.66
CA GLY A 42 -10.32 11.92 -9.61
C GLY A 42 -10.29 11.26 -8.23
N SER A 43 -9.29 10.43 -7.97
CA SER A 43 -9.20 9.61 -6.76
C SER A 43 -8.65 10.46 -5.62
N VAL A 44 -9.48 10.80 -4.61
CA VAL A 44 -9.03 11.50 -3.39
C VAL A 44 -8.48 10.49 -2.39
N LEU A 45 -7.15 10.50 -2.21
CA LEU A 45 -6.43 9.54 -1.37
C LEU A 45 -5.75 10.25 -0.19
N SER A 46 -5.55 9.50 0.89
CA SER A 46 -4.74 9.96 2.01
C SER A 46 -3.35 9.33 1.97
N ARG A 47 -2.32 10.07 2.41
CA ARG A 47 -0.96 9.52 2.56
C ARG A 47 -0.93 8.32 3.49
N LEU A 48 -1.79 8.31 4.52
CA LEU A 48 -1.90 7.20 5.45
C LEU A 48 -2.38 5.93 4.73
N SER A 49 -3.41 6.03 3.89
CA SER A 49 -3.95 4.91 3.10
C SER A 49 -2.93 4.35 2.11
N ILE A 50 -2.20 5.23 1.40
CA ILE A 50 -1.13 4.82 0.47
C ILE A 50 -0.03 4.06 1.21
N ASN A 51 0.36 4.53 2.40
CA ASN A 51 1.36 3.86 3.24
C ASN A 51 0.88 2.50 3.80
N GLN A 52 -0.38 2.11 3.59
CA GLN A 52 -0.86 0.77 3.94
C GLN A 52 -0.65 -0.25 2.83
N LEU A 53 -0.44 0.20 1.60
CA LEU A 53 -0.18 -0.68 0.47
C LEU A 53 1.14 -1.42 0.67
N LYS A 54 1.16 -2.69 0.31
CA LYS A 54 2.35 -3.56 0.38
C LYS A 54 2.47 -4.38 -0.88
N ILE A 55 3.71 -4.61 -1.29
CA ILE A 55 4.01 -5.57 -2.35
C ILE A 55 3.45 -6.95 -1.97
N GLY A 56 2.90 -7.64 -2.96
CA GLY A 56 2.23 -8.94 -2.80
C GLY A 56 0.72 -8.85 -2.55
N MET A 57 0.16 -7.67 -2.24
CA MET A 57 -1.29 -7.49 -2.08
C MET A 57 -2.05 -7.84 -3.35
N SER A 58 -3.21 -8.46 -3.19
CA SER A 58 -4.13 -8.70 -4.30
C SER A 58 -4.82 -7.41 -4.77
N LYS A 59 -5.28 -7.38 -6.03
CA LYS A 59 -6.09 -6.27 -6.57
C LYS A 59 -7.29 -5.90 -5.66
N LYS A 60 -7.95 -6.91 -5.08
CA LYS A 60 -9.08 -6.70 -4.14
C LYS A 60 -8.64 -6.00 -2.85
N GLN A 61 -7.55 -6.47 -2.22
CA GLN A 61 -7.02 -5.83 -1.00
C GLN A 61 -6.60 -4.37 -1.24
N VAL A 62 -6.00 -4.09 -2.41
CA VAL A 62 -5.67 -2.70 -2.79
C VAL A 62 -6.95 -1.85 -2.87
N GLN A 63 -8.01 -2.36 -3.52
CA GLN A 63 -9.28 -1.65 -3.61
C GLN A 63 -9.97 -1.44 -2.26
N GLU A 64 -9.83 -2.37 -1.32
CA GLU A 64 -10.36 -2.20 0.04
C GLU A 64 -9.68 -1.05 0.79
N ILE A 65 -8.41 -0.76 0.49
CA ILE A 65 -7.64 0.30 1.14
C ILE A 65 -7.83 1.67 0.47
N ILE A 66 -7.75 1.73 -0.87
CA ILE A 66 -7.73 3.00 -1.62
C ILE A 66 -8.82 3.12 -2.69
N GLY A 67 -9.72 2.15 -2.80
CA GLY A 67 -10.80 2.14 -3.79
C GLY A 67 -10.34 1.74 -5.20
N ALA A 68 -11.27 1.85 -6.15
CA ALA A 68 -11.01 1.62 -7.56
C ALA A 68 -10.14 2.74 -8.17
N PRO A 69 -9.29 2.43 -9.16
CA PRO A 69 -8.50 3.46 -9.85
C PRO A 69 -9.41 4.41 -10.64
N SER A 70 -9.00 5.68 -10.75
CA SER A 70 -9.74 6.68 -11.55
C SER A 70 -9.64 6.42 -13.05
N VAL A 71 -8.55 5.80 -13.50
CA VAL A 71 -8.27 5.54 -14.90
C VAL A 71 -7.80 4.10 -15.05
N ILE A 72 -8.41 3.39 -16.00
CA ILE A 72 -7.98 2.07 -16.44
C ILE A 72 -7.49 2.25 -17.88
N ASP A 73 -6.18 2.13 -18.07
CA ASP A 73 -5.57 2.22 -19.39
C ASP A 73 -5.79 0.90 -20.16
N PRO A 74 -6.49 0.92 -21.32
CA PRO A 74 -6.74 -0.30 -22.11
C PRO A 74 -5.46 -0.93 -22.67
N PHE A 75 -4.36 -0.19 -22.78
CA PHE A 75 -3.08 -0.68 -23.27
C PHE A 75 -2.21 -1.28 -22.15
N HIS A 76 -2.52 -0.95 -20.89
CA HIS A 76 -1.77 -1.42 -19.71
C HIS A 76 -2.71 -2.07 -18.69
N ASN A 77 -3.26 -3.23 -19.03
CA ASN A 77 -4.22 -3.99 -18.19
C ASN A 77 -3.72 -4.35 -16.77
N ASN A 78 -2.41 -4.27 -16.56
CA ASN A 78 -1.73 -4.58 -15.31
C ASN A 78 -1.24 -3.33 -14.56
N GLN A 79 -1.62 -2.13 -14.99
CA GLN A 79 -1.30 -0.87 -14.33
C GLN A 79 -2.59 -0.16 -13.90
N TRP A 80 -2.62 0.29 -12.65
CA TRP A 80 -3.68 1.12 -12.11
C TRP A 80 -3.15 2.50 -11.77
N ASP A 81 -3.80 3.52 -12.30
CA ASP A 81 -3.43 4.91 -12.08
C ASP A 81 -4.52 5.64 -11.27
N TYR A 82 -4.08 6.22 -10.15
CA TYR A 82 -4.88 7.06 -9.28
C TYR A 82 -4.42 8.49 -9.48
N ILE A 83 -5.20 9.24 -10.25
CA ILE A 83 -4.92 10.63 -10.61
C ILE A 83 -5.90 11.52 -9.87
N ASN A 84 -5.41 12.63 -9.34
CA ASN A 84 -6.23 13.64 -8.70
C ASN A 84 -5.85 15.04 -9.19
N HIS A 85 -6.86 15.90 -9.32
CA HIS A 85 -6.71 17.32 -9.57
C HIS A 85 -7.83 18.06 -8.83
N SER A 86 -7.66 18.24 -7.53
CA SER A 86 -8.62 18.95 -6.69
C SER A 86 -8.21 20.41 -6.47
N THR A 87 -9.18 21.31 -6.48
CA THR A 87 -9.01 22.72 -6.09
C THR A 87 -9.80 22.98 -4.82
N MET A 88 -9.12 23.36 -3.74
CA MET A 88 -9.75 23.67 -2.46
C MET A 88 -10.36 25.07 -2.50
N GLY A 89 -11.36 25.33 -1.66
CA GLY A 89 -11.97 26.65 -1.49
C GLY A 89 -10.97 27.73 -1.08
N SER A 90 -9.87 27.34 -0.44
CA SER A 90 -8.72 28.19 -0.11
C SER A 90 -7.89 28.63 -1.33
N GLY A 91 -8.06 27.97 -2.48
CA GLY A 91 -7.23 28.13 -3.67
C GLY A 91 -6.05 27.15 -3.77
N GLU A 92 -5.83 26.29 -2.77
CA GLU A 92 -4.83 25.24 -2.84
C GLU A 92 -5.20 24.21 -3.92
N VAL A 93 -4.21 23.81 -4.72
CA VAL A 93 -4.38 22.80 -5.77
C VAL A 93 -3.64 21.52 -5.36
N ILE A 94 -4.40 20.44 -5.23
CA ILE A 94 -3.87 19.10 -4.96
C ILE A 94 -3.85 18.36 -6.30
N ARG A 95 -2.64 18.08 -6.81
CA ARG A 95 -2.44 17.37 -8.08
C ARG A 95 -1.37 16.30 -7.96
N TYR A 96 -1.78 15.05 -8.11
CA TYR A 96 -0.85 13.91 -8.05
C TYR A 96 -1.23 12.77 -8.99
N ARG A 97 -0.27 11.86 -9.17
CA ARG A 97 -0.46 10.54 -9.78
C ARG A 97 0.22 9.49 -8.90
N LEU A 98 -0.53 8.48 -8.49
CA LEU A 98 -0.03 7.24 -7.90
C LEU A 98 -0.20 6.13 -8.93
N THR A 99 0.88 5.43 -9.24
CA THR A 99 0.87 4.33 -10.22
C THR A 99 1.18 3.02 -9.52
N LEU A 100 0.29 2.04 -9.67
CA LEU A 100 0.43 0.69 -9.13
C LEU A 100 0.56 -0.31 -10.27
N LYS A 101 1.61 -1.14 -10.26
CA LYS A 101 1.77 -2.22 -11.25
C LYS A 101 1.56 -3.58 -10.63
N PHE A 102 0.88 -4.44 -11.36
CA PHE A 102 0.52 -5.79 -10.96
C PHE A 102 1.18 -6.82 -11.87
N GLU A 103 1.52 -7.97 -11.31
CA GLU A 103 1.89 -9.15 -12.07
C GLU A 103 0.92 -10.27 -11.67
N GLY A 104 0.17 -10.77 -12.66
CA GLY A 104 -1.01 -11.58 -12.42
C GLY A 104 -2.02 -10.83 -11.53
N LEU A 105 -2.24 -11.35 -10.32
CA LEU A 105 -3.16 -10.77 -9.33
C LEU A 105 -2.49 -10.00 -8.20
N LYS A 106 -1.14 -9.92 -8.18
CA LYS A 106 -0.37 -9.37 -7.06
C LYS A 106 0.27 -8.04 -7.41
N LEU A 107 0.28 -7.12 -6.45
CA LEU A 107 0.96 -5.82 -6.53
C LEU A 107 2.47 -6.02 -6.50
N VAL A 108 3.19 -5.56 -7.52
CA VAL A 108 4.66 -5.71 -7.64
C VAL A 108 5.41 -4.38 -7.58
N ASN A 109 4.73 -3.27 -7.86
CA ASN A 109 5.35 -1.94 -7.79
C ASN A 109 4.35 -0.88 -7.32
N ILE A 110 4.83 0.04 -6.48
CA ILE A 110 4.12 1.22 -5.99
C ILE A 110 4.99 2.43 -6.32
N ASN A 111 4.61 3.22 -7.32
CA ASN A 111 5.31 4.46 -7.67
C ASN A 111 4.66 5.66 -6.95
N THR A 112 5.42 6.29 -6.07
CA THR A 112 5.01 7.45 -5.27
C THR A 112 5.70 8.76 -5.70
N ASP A 113 6.42 8.79 -6.81
CA ASP A 113 7.16 9.99 -7.24
C ASP A 113 6.21 11.16 -7.50
N GLY A 114 4.99 10.86 -7.95
CA GLY A 114 3.97 11.83 -8.30
C GLY A 114 3.08 12.31 -7.16
N ILE A 115 3.31 11.95 -5.88
CA ILE A 115 2.40 12.25 -4.75
C ILE A 115 2.84 13.41 -3.84
N SER A 116 3.72 14.29 -4.32
CA SER A 116 4.27 15.40 -3.53
C SER A 116 3.22 16.40 -3.05
N SER A 117 2.18 16.66 -3.84
CA SER A 117 1.09 17.58 -3.49
C SER A 117 0.12 17.01 -2.45
N LEU A 118 0.20 15.72 -2.12
CA LEU A 118 -0.69 15.13 -1.12
C LEU A 118 -0.39 15.72 0.26
N PRO A 119 -1.43 16.11 1.03
CA PRO A 119 -1.27 16.55 2.41
C PRO A 119 -0.36 15.62 3.21
N LYS A 120 0.54 16.22 4.00
CA LYS A 120 1.42 15.48 4.90
C LYS A 120 0.60 14.84 6.02
N LEU A 121 1.13 13.75 6.58
CA LEU A 121 0.51 13.09 7.72
C LEU A 121 0.42 14.06 8.91
N THR A 122 -0.72 14.10 9.56
CA THR A 122 -0.86 14.73 10.88
C THR A 122 -0.11 13.93 11.93
N ASP A 123 0.20 14.52 13.07
CA ASP A 123 0.96 13.80 14.12
C ASP A 123 0.20 12.59 14.65
N LYS A 124 -1.13 12.70 14.78
CA LYS A 124 -2.01 11.57 15.10
C LYS A 124 -1.89 10.44 14.07
N GLN A 125 -1.86 10.77 12.77
CA GLN A 125 -1.70 9.76 11.71
C GLN A 125 -0.30 9.14 11.70
N LYS A 126 0.75 9.92 11.98
CA LYS A 126 2.12 9.40 12.12
C LYS A 126 2.21 8.41 13.30
N MET A 127 1.63 8.75 14.44
CA MET A 127 1.57 7.86 15.61
C MET A 127 0.86 6.55 15.27
N LEU A 128 -0.31 6.62 14.63
CA LEU A 128 -1.05 5.43 14.20
C LEU A 128 -0.24 4.56 13.22
N GLN A 129 0.42 5.19 12.26
CA GLN A 129 1.27 4.49 11.30
C GLN A 129 2.46 3.80 12.01
N ASN A 130 3.12 4.49 12.93
CA ASN A 130 4.26 3.93 13.67
C ASN A 130 3.84 2.79 14.60
N ALA A 131 2.71 2.93 15.29
CA ALA A 131 2.15 1.87 16.13
C ALA A 131 1.86 0.60 15.32
N ARG A 132 1.22 0.75 14.15
CA ARG A 132 0.97 -0.38 13.24
C ARG A 132 2.26 -1.04 12.76
N ILE A 133 3.26 -0.25 12.37
CA ILE A 133 4.56 -0.78 11.93
C ILE A 133 5.25 -1.52 13.09
N ALA A 134 5.16 -1.01 14.31
CA ALA A 134 5.73 -1.66 15.49
C ALA A 134 5.03 -3.00 15.79
N GLU A 135 3.71 -3.03 15.73
CA GLU A 135 2.92 -4.27 15.90
C GLU A 135 3.30 -5.32 14.84
N GLU A 136 3.40 -4.91 13.58
CA GLU A 136 3.78 -5.81 12.49
C GLU A 136 5.22 -6.33 12.65
N LYS A 137 6.17 -5.48 13.02
CA LYS A 137 7.55 -5.89 13.31
C LYS A 137 7.62 -6.87 14.48
N ALA A 138 6.81 -6.67 15.52
CA ALA A 138 6.75 -7.58 16.65
C ALA A 138 6.21 -8.96 16.23
N LYS A 139 5.18 -9.03 15.38
CA LYS A 139 4.65 -10.29 14.82
C LYS A 139 5.71 -11.03 14.00
N ILE A 140 6.40 -10.33 13.10
CA ILE A 140 7.46 -10.92 12.28
C ILE A 140 8.60 -11.45 13.16
N LEU A 141 9.04 -10.69 14.16
CA LEU A 141 10.09 -11.12 15.09
C LEU A 141 9.68 -12.38 15.85
N GLU A 142 8.43 -12.47 16.29
CA GLU A 142 7.92 -13.63 16.99
C GLU A 142 7.82 -14.85 16.06
N GLU A 143 7.33 -14.68 14.84
CA GLU A 143 7.32 -15.73 13.80
C GLU A 143 8.75 -16.23 13.50
N GLU A 144 9.73 -15.34 13.39
CA GLU A 144 11.13 -15.70 13.22
C GLU A 144 11.70 -16.45 14.44
N ARG A 145 11.31 -16.06 15.65
CA ARG A 145 11.73 -16.73 16.90
C ARG A 145 11.19 -18.16 16.93
N ILE A 146 9.90 -18.34 16.64
CA ILE A 146 9.25 -19.65 16.57
C ILE A 146 9.90 -20.50 15.48
N ALA A 147 10.10 -19.96 14.27
CA ALA A 147 10.73 -20.71 13.17
C ALA A 147 12.16 -21.14 13.50
N LYS A 148 12.95 -20.31 14.20
CA LYS A 148 14.31 -20.66 14.67
C LYS A 148 14.27 -21.74 15.75
N GLU A 149 13.32 -21.67 16.68
CA GLU A 149 13.14 -22.65 17.73
C GLU A 149 12.73 -24.01 17.14
N GLU A 150 11.76 -24.03 16.22
CA GLU A 150 11.37 -25.22 15.46
C GLU A 150 12.53 -25.81 14.66
N ALA A 151 13.33 -24.98 14.00
CA ALA A 151 14.50 -25.43 13.24
C ALA A 151 15.55 -26.09 14.17
N LYS A 152 15.83 -25.48 15.33
CA LYS A 152 16.76 -26.02 16.32
C LYS A 152 16.25 -27.34 16.89
N THR A 153 14.95 -27.46 17.15
CA THR A 153 14.33 -28.71 17.62
C THR A 153 14.45 -29.81 16.58
N LYS A 154 14.12 -29.52 15.31
CA LYS A 154 14.29 -30.47 14.19
C LYS A 154 15.75 -30.92 14.01
N GLU A 155 16.70 -30.00 14.17
CA GLU A 155 18.13 -30.33 14.10
C GLU A 155 18.58 -31.23 15.26
N LEU A 156 18.09 -30.97 16.48
CA LEU A 156 18.39 -31.81 17.65
C LEU A 156 17.77 -33.20 17.51
N GLU A 157 16.52 -33.29 17.04
CA GLU A 157 15.83 -34.56 16.76
C GLU A 157 16.56 -35.38 15.69
N GLU A 158 17.01 -34.74 14.61
CA GLU A 158 17.77 -35.41 13.55
C GLU A 158 19.13 -35.90 14.07
N LYS A 159 19.84 -35.08 14.85
CA LYS A 159 21.10 -35.50 15.50
C LYS A 159 20.88 -36.69 16.44
N ALA A 160 19.79 -36.71 17.20
CA ALA A 160 19.43 -37.83 18.08
C ALA A 160 19.12 -39.09 17.27
N ARG A 161 18.40 -38.97 16.15
CA ARG A 161 18.09 -40.10 15.24
C ARG A 161 19.36 -40.69 14.65
N ILE A 162 20.26 -39.87 14.12
CA ILE A 162 21.55 -40.31 13.57
C ILE A 162 22.41 -40.99 14.64
N LEU A 163 22.43 -40.43 15.86
CA LEU A 163 23.17 -41.02 16.97
C LEU A 163 22.63 -42.40 17.35
N GLU A 164 21.31 -42.55 17.40
CA GLU A 164 20.65 -43.82 17.71
C GLU A 164 20.88 -44.86 16.61
N GLU A 165 20.80 -44.47 15.33
CA GLU A 165 21.13 -45.35 14.21
C GLU A 165 22.59 -45.82 14.26
N LYS A 166 23.54 -44.93 14.62
CA LYS A 166 24.94 -45.29 14.83
C LYS A 166 25.10 -46.27 15.99
N ARG A 167 24.43 -46.05 17.12
CA ARG A 167 24.45 -46.94 18.28
C ARG A 167 23.99 -48.35 17.90
N ILE A 168 22.87 -48.45 17.19
CA ILE A 168 22.32 -49.74 16.71
C ILE A 168 23.28 -50.44 15.74
N ALA A 169 23.92 -49.69 14.83
CA ALA A 169 24.89 -50.25 13.89
C ALA A 169 26.15 -50.78 14.61
N GLU A 170 26.66 -50.05 15.61
CA GLU A 170 27.79 -50.49 16.43
C GLU A 170 27.47 -51.75 17.23
N GLU A 171 26.28 -51.85 17.83
CA GLU A 171 25.84 -53.05 18.55
C GLU A 171 25.73 -54.26 17.62
N LYS A 172 25.14 -54.08 16.42
CA LYS A 172 25.10 -55.14 15.40
C LYS A 172 26.49 -55.58 14.96
N ALA A 173 27.42 -54.64 14.76
CA ALA A 173 28.80 -54.95 14.39
C ALA A 173 29.53 -55.75 15.47
N LYS A 174 29.36 -55.38 16.75
CA LYS A 174 29.90 -56.13 17.90
C LYS A 174 29.33 -57.54 17.98
N HIS A 175 28.02 -57.70 17.77
CA HIS A 175 27.37 -59.02 17.75
C HIS A 175 27.93 -59.91 16.63
N ILE A 176 28.01 -59.38 15.40
CA ILE A 176 28.57 -60.09 14.25
C ILE A 176 30.04 -60.49 14.48
N ALA A 177 30.83 -59.61 15.10
CA ALA A 177 32.21 -59.91 15.44
C ALA A 177 32.32 -61.05 16.48
N GLN A 178 31.48 -61.03 17.52
CA GLN A 178 31.42 -62.12 18.51
C GLN A 178 30.96 -63.45 17.90
N GLU A 179 29.99 -63.45 17.00
CA GLU A 179 29.57 -64.65 16.27
C GLU A 179 30.70 -65.22 15.39
N LYS A 180 31.43 -64.35 14.68
CA LYS A 180 32.59 -64.76 13.88
C LYS A 180 33.73 -65.34 14.74
N ILE A 181 33.98 -64.77 15.92
CA ILE A 181 34.97 -65.29 16.87
C ILE A 181 34.55 -66.68 17.37
N LYS A 182 33.30 -66.84 17.82
CA LYS A 182 32.77 -68.14 18.24
C LYS A 182 32.82 -69.20 17.13
N ALA A 183 32.53 -68.83 15.89
CA ALA A 183 32.63 -69.73 14.75
C ALA A 183 34.07 -70.21 14.51
N LYS A 184 35.06 -69.31 14.62
CA LYS A 184 36.48 -69.65 14.53
C LYS A 184 36.95 -70.58 15.66
N GLU A 185 36.52 -70.34 16.90
CA GLU A 185 36.85 -71.20 18.04
C GLU A 185 36.24 -72.61 17.92
N LEU A 186 35.07 -72.73 17.28
CA LEU A 186 34.42 -74.01 16.99
C LEU A 186 35.16 -74.79 15.88
N GLU A 187 35.70 -74.11 14.88
CA GLU A 187 36.57 -74.71 13.86
C GLU A 187 37.93 -75.16 14.43
N GLU A 188 38.51 -74.43 15.37
CA GLU A 188 39.76 -74.84 16.05
C GLU A 188 39.58 -76.03 17.00
N LYS A 189 38.42 -76.16 17.67
CA LYS A 189 38.11 -77.32 18.55
C LYS A 189 37.82 -78.62 17.81
N ASN A 190 37.48 -78.57 16.52
CA ASN A 190 37.16 -79.73 15.68
C ASN A 190 38.31 -80.16 14.77
N LYS A 191 39.52 -79.62 15.00
CA LYS A 191 40.71 -80.02 14.27
C LYS A 191 41.32 -81.28 14.94
N PRO A 192 41.60 -82.35 14.19
CA PRO A 192 42.05 -83.64 14.73
C PRO A 192 43.45 -83.58 15.35
#